data_AF-A0A7S1DL98-F1
#
_entry.id   AF-A0A7S1DL98-F1
#
_cell.length_a   1.000
_cell.length_b   1.000
_cell.length_c   1.000
_cell.angle_alpha   90.00
_cell.angle_beta   90.00
_cell.angle_gamma   90.00
#
_symmetry.space_group_name_H-M   'P 1'
#
loop_
_entity.id
_entity.type
_entity.pdbx_description
1 polymer ?
#
loop_
_entity_poly.entity_id
_entity_poly.type
_entity_poly.pdbx_seq_one_letter_code
_entity_poly.pdbx_strand_id
1 'polypeptide(L)'
;PDRPQLLQESMSGDASTACFVCLSQAPANLTQSKFSLDFGEVFSRLSTQPKRRRPQHRAALARSASKLLLQAEDVLKSGGGGKYRVMREAQAFDCRQQLAILKALCGK
;
A
#
# COMPACT_ATOMS: atom_id res chain seq x y z
N PRO A 1 -5.46 -5.08 -10.54
CA PRO A 1 -4.00 -4.86 -10.59
C PRO A 1 -3.56 -4.11 -9.32
N ASP A 2 -2.36 -4.39 -8.78
CA ASP A 2 -1.68 -3.60 -7.73
C ASP A 2 -1.93 -3.84 -6.22
N ARG A 3 -2.58 -4.94 -5.80
CA ARG A 3 -2.57 -5.35 -4.38
C ARG A 3 -1.18 -5.52 -3.72
N PRO A 4 -0.11 -5.96 -4.43
CA PRO A 4 1.22 -6.10 -3.84
C PRO A 4 1.83 -4.78 -3.35
N GLN A 5 1.43 -3.64 -3.93
CA GLN A 5 2.01 -2.33 -3.58
C GLN A 5 1.46 -1.80 -2.26
N LEU A 6 0.18 -2.05 -1.95
CA LEU A 6 -0.42 -1.62 -0.68
C LEU A 6 0.19 -2.35 0.53
N LEU A 7 0.53 -3.63 0.37
CA LEU A 7 1.14 -4.45 1.42
C LEU A 7 2.67 -4.47 1.34
N GLN A 8 3.28 -3.66 0.48
CA GLN A 8 4.72 -3.74 0.21
C GLN A 8 5.55 -3.58 1.48
N GLU A 9 5.22 -2.61 2.35
CA GLU A 9 5.93 -2.39 3.61
C GLU A 9 5.79 -3.59 4.57
N SER A 10 4.65 -4.29 4.55
CA SER A 10 4.42 -5.52 5.31
C SER A 10 5.22 -6.71 4.78
N MET A 11 5.45 -6.76 3.47
CA MET A 11 6.21 -7.82 2.81
C MET A 11 7.72 -7.56 2.79
N SER A 12 8.17 -6.31 3.03
CA SER A 12 9.59 -5.93 3.07
C SER A 12 10.19 -5.85 4.48
N GLY A 13 9.37 -6.02 5.53
CA GLY A 13 9.81 -5.94 6.92
C GLY A 13 9.86 -4.53 7.50
N ASP A 14 9.37 -3.51 6.77
CA ASP A 14 9.32 -2.11 7.20
C ASP A 14 8.16 -1.80 8.16
N ALA A 15 7.22 -2.74 8.30
CA ALA A 15 6.08 -2.67 9.20
C ALA A 15 6.06 -3.88 10.16
N SER A 16 5.57 -3.66 11.39
CA SER A 16 5.28 -4.74 12.33
C SER A 16 4.12 -5.57 11.81
N THR A 17 4.42 -6.73 11.22
CA THR A 17 3.45 -7.54 10.49
C THR A 17 3.34 -8.92 11.12
N ALA A 18 2.11 -9.37 11.34
CA ALA A 18 1.80 -10.75 11.68
C ALA A 18 1.10 -11.42 10.48
N CYS A 19 1.54 -12.62 10.12
CA CYS A 19 0.89 -13.44 9.11
C CYS A 19 0.18 -14.61 9.78
N PHE A 20 -1.11 -14.79 9.46
CA PHE A 20 -1.89 -15.92 9.91
C PHE A 20 -2.13 -16.86 8.74
N VAL A 21 -1.59 -18.08 8.83
CA VAL A 21 -1.78 -19.12 7.82
C VAL A 21 -2.99 -19.97 8.20
N CYS A 22 -4.07 -19.84 7.45
CA CYS A 22 -5.29 -20.62 7.67
C CYS A 22 -5.25 -21.90 6.81
N LEU A 23 -5.53 -23.05 7.42
CA LEU A 23 -5.45 -24.37 6.77
C LEU A 23 -6.79 -25.10 6.81
N SER A 24 -7.04 -25.93 5.80
CA SER A 24 -8.13 -26.90 5.81
C SER A 24 -7.62 -28.24 6.33
N GLN A 25 -8.40 -28.92 7.17
CA GLN A 25 -8.10 -30.28 7.62
C GLN A 25 -8.55 -31.35 6.61
N ALA A 26 -9.25 -30.96 5.54
CA ALA A 26 -9.74 -31.90 4.54
C ALA A 26 -8.57 -32.54 3.75
N PRO A 27 -8.50 -33.88 3.61
CA PRO A 27 -7.42 -34.56 2.89
C PRO A 27 -7.24 -34.09 1.44
N ALA A 28 -8.34 -33.72 0.78
CA ALA A 28 -8.32 -33.18 -0.58
C ALA A 28 -7.53 -31.86 -0.72
N ASN A 29 -7.31 -31.14 0.38
CA ASN A 29 -6.58 -29.87 0.42
C ASN A 29 -5.15 -30.01 0.98
N LEU A 30 -4.62 -31.23 1.08
CA LEU A 30 -3.30 -31.47 1.67
C LEU A 30 -2.19 -30.70 0.95
N THR A 31 -2.22 -30.70 -0.39
CA THR A 31 -1.23 -29.98 -1.21
C THR A 31 -1.28 -28.47 -0.99
N GLN A 32 -2.47 -27.88 -0.98
CA GLN A 32 -2.67 -26.45 -0.74
C GLN A 32 -2.28 -26.05 0.69
N SER A 33 -2.57 -26.93 1.66
CA SER A 33 -2.20 -26.72 3.06
C SER A 33 -0.68 -26.77 3.24
N LYS A 34 0.00 -27.69 2.54
CA LYS A 34 1.47 -27.74 2.49
C LYS A 34 2.05 -26.44 1.93
N PHE A 35 1.59 -25.98 0.77
CA PHE A 35 2.09 -24.72 0.19
C PHE A 35 1.84 -23.50 1.08
N SER A 36 0.71 -23.49 1.80
CA SER A 36 0.40 -22.41 2.74
C SER A 36 1.35 -22.41 3.94
N LEU A 37 1.72 -23.59 4.45
CA LEU A 37 2.74 -23.75 5.50
C LEU A 37 4.14 -23.36 5.00
N ASP A 38 4.53 -23.81 3.80
CA ASP A 38 5.82 -23.46 3.19
C ASP A 38 5.94 -21.93 3.03
N PHE A 39 4.86 -21.27 2.61
CA PHE A 39 4.80 -19.80 2.58
C PHE A 39 5.00 -19.20 3.98
N GLY A 40 4.30 -19.71 4.99
CA GLY A 40 4.41 -19.25 6.38
C GLY A 40 5.83 -19.38 6.93
N GLU A 41 6.50 -20.49 6.64
CA GLU A 41 7.90 -20.72 7.02
C GLU A 41 8.82 -19.68 6.37
N VAL A 42 8.69 -19.45 5.06
CA VAL A 42 9.49 -18.44 4.35
C VAL A 42 9.20 -17.05 4.90
N PHE A 43 7.93 -16.71 5.12
CA PHE A 43 7.54 -15.39 5.64
C PHE A 43 8.06 -15.15 7.07
N SER A 44 8.11 -16.17 7.93
CA SER A 44 8.63 -16.05 9.30
C SER A 44 10.12 -15.69 9.36
N ARG A 45 10.87 -15.93 8.29
CA ARG A 45 12.30 -15.57 8.18
C ARG A 45 12.50 -14.11 7.77
N LEU A 46 11.43 -13.39 7.43
CA LEU A 46 11.50 -11.98 7.08
C LEU A 46 11.97 -11.16 8.30
N SER A 47 13.16 -10.59 8.19
CA SER A 47 13.69 -9.71 9.23
C SER A 47 12.91 -8.40 9.27
N THR A 48 12.27 -8.11 10.40
CA THR A 48 11.47 -6.89 10.56
C THR A 48 12.29 -5.79 11.19
N GLN A 49 12.39 -4.65 10.52
CA GLN A 49 12.93 -3.40 11.07
C GLN A 49 11.88 -2.30 10.90
N PRO A 50 10.85 -2.27 11.77
CA PRO A 50 9.74 -1.35 11.62
C PRO A 50 10.24 0.10 11.63
N LYS A 51 9.93 0.85 10.57
CA LYS A 51 10.34 2.25 10.43
C LYS A 51 9.53 3.13 11.35
N ARG A 52 10.19 3.75 12.33
CA ARG A 52 9.56 4.77 13.19
C ARG A 52 9.14 5.97 12.33
N ARG A 53 7.84 6.24 12.24
CA ARG A 53 7.30 7.44 11.59
C ARG A 53 7.14 8.54 12.63
N ARG A 54 7.64 9.74 12.33
CA ARG A 54 7.41 10.93 13.16
C ARG A 54 6.00 11.47 12.88
N PRO A 55 5.31 12.01 13.89
CA PRO A 55 4.06 12.73 13.67
C PRO A 55 4.26 13.84 12.64
N GLN A 56 3.34 13.93 11.68
CA GLN A 56 3.35 14.99 10.67
C GLN A 56 2.13 15.90 10.89
N HIS A 57 2.35 17.20 10.73
CA HIS A 57 1.27 18.17 10.82
C HIS A 57 0.28 17.95 9.67
N ARG A 58 -1.02 17.91 9.98
CA ARG A 58 -2.08 17.65 8.98
C ARG A 58 -2.03 18.64 7.80
N ALA A 59 -1.78 19.92 8.07
CA ALA A 59 -1.63 20.92 7.01
C ALA A 59 -0.39 20.69 6.12
N ALA A 60 0.67 20.06 6.65
CA ALA A 60 1.81 19.69 5.82
C ALA A 60 1.46 18.52 4.89
N LEU A 61 0.75 17.50 5.41
CA LEU A 61 0.23 16.38 4.64
C LEU A 61 -0.73 16.82 3.52
N ALA A 62 -1.66 17.71 3.84
CA ALA A 62 -2.60 18.26 2.85
C ALA A 62 -1.86 19.02 1.73
N ARG A 63 -0.89 19.87 2.09
CA ARG A 63 -0.07 20.60 1.11
C ARG A 63 0.73 19.65 0.21
N SER A 64 1.35 18.60 0.77
CA SER A 64 2.07 17.62 -0.05
C SER A 64 1.16 16.84 -0.98
N ALA A 65 -0.01 16.40 -0.51
CA ALA A 65 -0.98 15.67 -1.32
C ALA A 65 -1.54 16.55 -2.44
N SER A 66 -1.88 17.81 -2.16
CA SER A 66 -2.33 18.76 -3.20
C SER A 66 -1.24 19.04 -4.23
N LYS A 67 0.03 19.19 -3.82
CA LYS A 67 1.14 19.38 -4.75
C LYS A 67 1.33 18.17 -5.67
N LEU A 68 1.30 16.96 -5.12
CA LEU A 68 1.44 15.72 -5.89
C LEU A 68 0.25 15.51 -6.82
N LEU A 69 -0.97 15.85 -6.41
CA LEU A 69 -2.16 15.80 -7.25
C LEU A 69 -2.01 16.71 -8.47
N LEU A 70 -1.62 17.98 -8.26
CA LEU A 70 -1.39 18.92 -9.35
C LEU A 70 -0.34 18.41 -10.33
N GLN A 71 0.77 17.87 -9.83
CA GLN A 71 1.82 17.29 -10.68
C GLN A 71 1.32 16.08 -11.48
N ALA A 72 0.54 15.19 -10.87
CA ALA A 72 -0.02 14.03 -11.56
C ALA A 72 -1.03 14.46 -12.64
N GLU A 73 -1.91 15.40 -12.35
CA GLU A 73 -2.90 15.90 -13.30
C GLU A 73 -2.25 16.67 -14.46
N ASP A 74 -1.18 17.42 -14.22
CA ASP A 74 -0.45 18.14 -15.27
C ASP A 74 0.22 17.18 -16.26
N VAL A 75 0.84 16.10 -15.76
CA VAL A 75 1.42 15.04 -16.60
C VAL A 75 0.35 14.29 -17.39
N LEU A 76 -0.84 14.09 -16.81
CA LEU A 76 -1.96 13.44 -17.48
C LEU A 76 -2.57 14.33 -18.57
N LYS A 77 -2.68 15.64 -18.33
CA LYS A 77 -3.21 16.63 -19.29
C LYS A 77 -2.27 16.89 -20.46
N SER A 78 -0.96 16.93 -20.20
CA SER A 78 0.08 17.11 -21.23
C SER A 78 0.28 15.88 -22.13
N GLY A 79 -0.41 14.77 -21.88
CA GLY A 79 -0.24 13.53 -22.62
C GLY A 79 1.09 12.80 -22.35
N GLY A 80 1.95 13.35 -21.47
CA GLY A 80 3.29 12.87 -21.15
C GLY A 80 3.36 11.60 -20.30
N GLY A 81 2.25 10.87 -20.17
CA GLY A 81 2.16 9.68 -19.32
C GLY A 81 2.74 8.41 -19.93
N GLY A 82 2.67 8.24 -21.26
CA GLY A 82 3.16 7.05 -21.97
C GLY A 82 2.94 5.73 -21.21
N LYS A 83 4.04 5.02 -20.94
CA LYS A 83 4.09 3.76 -20.17
C LYS A 83 3.63 3.90 -18.70
N TYR A 84 3.73 5.08 -18.11
CA TYR A 84 3.44 5.35 -16.69
C TYR A 84 2.08 6.03 -16.46
N ARG A 85 1.23 6.13 -17.49
CA ARG A 85 -0.08 6.78 -17.39
C ARG A 85 -0.95 6.17 -16.28
N VAL A 86 -1.02 4.85 -16.23
CA VAL A 86 -1.78 4.11 -15.20
C VAL A 86 -1.27 4.43 -13.78
N MET A 87 0.05 4.50 -13.61
CA MET A 87 0.67 4.88 -12.34
C MET A 87 0.29 6.31 -11.93
N ARG A 88 0.24 7.25 -12.89
CA ARG A 88 -0.15 8.64 -12.62
C ARG A 88 -1.64 8.78 -12.31
N GLU A 89 -2.50 7.99 -12.95
CA GLU A 89 -3.93 7.91 -12.64
C GLU A 89 -4.15 7.36 -11.22
N ALA A 90 -3.44 6.29 -10.85
CA ALA A 90 -3.46 5.75 -9.48
C ALA A 90 -2.95 6.78 -8.46
N GLN A 91 -1.84 7.47 -8.75
CA GLN A 91 -1.32 8.52 -7.90
C GLN A 91 -2.32 9.67 -7.68
N ALA A 92 -3.00 10.12 -8.75
CA ALA A 92 -4.02 11.15 -8.65
C ALA A 92 -5.21 10.67 -7.80
N PHE A 93 -5.62 9.42 -7.97
CA PHE A 93 -6.67 8.81 -7.17
C PHE A 93 -6.31 8.75 -5.68
N ASP A 94 -5.12 8.25 -5.34
CA ASP A 94 -4.63 8.18 -3.96
C ASP A 94 -4.57 9.56 -3.30
N CYS A 95 -4.05 10.58 -4.01
CA CYS A 95 -3.98 11.94 -3.48
C CYS A 95 -5.38 12.51 -3.22
N ARG A 96 -6.37 12.23 -4.09
CA ARG A 96 -7.77 12.66 -3.87
C ARG A 96 -8.38 11.97 -2.64
N GLN A 97 -8.15 10.66 -2.48
CA GLN A 97 -8.61 9.93 -1.30
C GLN A 97 -7.98 10.47 -0.02
N GLN A 98 -6.66 10.69 0.00
CA GLN A 98 -5.96 11.26 1.15
C GLN A 98 -6.52 12.64 1.52
N LEU A 99 -6.75 13.51 0.54
CA LEU A 99 -7.36 14.82 0.79
C LEU A 99 -8.79 14.70 1.31
N ALA A 100 -9.59 13.76 0.80
CA ALA A 100 -10.94 13.50 1.29
C ALA A 100 -10.93 13.00 2.74
N ILE A 101 -10.03 12.08 3.09
CA ILE A 101 -9.83 11.58 4.45
C ILE A 101 -9.39 12.72 5.37
N LEU A 102 -8.40 13.52 4.95
CA LEU A 102 -7.93 14.66 5.74
C LEU A 102 -9.05 15.69 5.98
N LYS A 103 -9.91 15.94 4.98
CA LYS A 103 -11.10 16.78 5.14
C LYS A 103 -12.11 16.16 6.11
N ALA A 104 -12.40 14.87 5.98
CA ALA A 104 -13.33 14.18 6.87
C ALA A 104 -12.84 14.15 8.33
N LEU A 105 -11.53 13.96 8.53
CA LEU A 105 -10.87 14.00 9.84
C LEU A 105 -10.76 15.42 10.41
N CYS A 106 -10.86 16.45 9.57
CA CYS A 106 -11.00 17.83 10.01
C CYS A 106 -12.44 18.19 10.35
N GLY A 107 -13.42 17.37 9.93
CA GLY A 107 -14.83 17.64 10.15
C GLY A 107 -15.23 19.03 9.66
N LYS A 108 -16.39 19.47 10.09
CA LYS A 108 -16.54 20.88 10.45
C LYS A 108 -15.74 21.14 11.71
#